data_AF-A0A2W4LSZ8-F1
#
_entry.id   AF-A0A2W4LSZ8-F1
#
_cell.length_a   1.000
_cell.length_b   1.000
_cell.length_c   1.000
_cell.angle_alpha   90.00
_cell.angle_beta   90.00
_cell.angle_gamma   90.00
#
_symmetry.space_group_name_H-M   'P 1'
#
loop_
_entity.id
_entity.type
_entity.pdbx_description
1 polymer ?
#
loop_
_entity_poly.entity_id
_entity_poly.type
_entity_poly.pdbx_seq_one_letter_code
_entity_poly.pdbx_strand_id
1 'polypeptide(L)'
;MNKEILMVVDAVSNEKGVDKEIIFEALEAALASATRKRYGEDIDVRVSINRKTGDYDTWRRWKVFADDSTELENPESELRL
;
A
#
# COMPACT_ATOMS: atom_id res chain seq x y z
N MET A 1 5.28 -17.93 0.22
CA MET A 1 4.63 -18.36 -1.04
C MET A 1 3.13 -18.41 -0.83
N ASN A 2 2.48 -17.26 -1.00
CA ASN A 2 1.04 -17.15 -1.00
C ASN A 2 0.52 -17.10 -2.46
N LYS A 3 0.19 -18.26 -3.02
CA LYS A 3 -0.21 -18.36 -4.44
C LYS A 3 -1.65 -17.91 -4.69
N GLU A 4 -2.45 -17.70 -3.65
CA GLU A 4 -3.87 -17.35 -3.80
C GLU A 4 -4.04 -15.97 -4.46
N ILE A 5 -3.21 -15.00 -4.08
CA ILE A 5 -3.24 -13.65 -4.68
C ILE A 5 -2.96 -13.71 -6.18
N LEU A 6 -1.95 -14.49 -6.59
CA LEU A 6 -1.59 -14.62 -8.00
C LEU A 6 -2.72 -15.27 -8.82
N MET A 7 -3.39 -16.28 -8.26
CA MET A 7 -4.53 -16.92 -8.92
C MET A 7 -5.72 -15.98 -9.10
N VAL A 8 -6.02 -15.15 -8.10
CA VAL A 8 -7.08 -14.14 -8.18
C VAL A 8 -6.74 -13.09 -9.23
N VAL A 9 -5.50 -12.59 -9.25
CA VAL A 9 -5.05 -11.61 -10.25
C VAL A 9 -5.16 -12.17 -11.66
N ASP A 10 -4.72 -13.41 -11.88
CA ASP A 10 -4.79 -14.08 -13.18
C ASP A 10 -6.24 -14.29 -13.64
N ALA A 11 -7.13 -14.70 -12.73
CA ALA A 11 -8.54 -14.89 -13.04
C ALA A 11 -9.21 -13.56 -13.43
N VAL A 12 -9.01 -12.50 -12.64
CA VAL A 12 -9.62 -11.18 -12.89
C VAL A 12 -9.06 -10.54 -14.16
N SER A 13 -7.75 -10.69 -14.41
CA SER A 13 -7.11 -10.19 -15.64
C SER A 13 -7.70 -10.86 -16.88
N ASN A 14 -7.87 -12.19 -16.86
CA ASN A 14 -8.47 -12.92 -17.98
C ASN A 14 -9.96 -12.60 -18.17
N GLU A 15 -10.71 -12.40 -17.09
CA GLU A 15 -12.16 -12.14 -17.17
C GLU A 15 -12.49 -10.72 -17.62
N LYS A 16 -11.76 -9.72 -17.11
CA LYS A 16 -12.02 -8.30 -17.38
C LYS A 16 -11.11 -7.70 -18.46
N GLY A 17 -10.11 -8.45 -18.92
CA GLY A 17 -9.11 -7.96 -19.89
C GLY A 17 -8.25 -6.82 -19.34
N VAL A 18 -8.09 -6.75 -18.02
CA VAL A 18 -7.34 -5.68 -17.33
C VAL A 18 -5.91 -6.14 -17.09
N ASP A 19 -4.96 -5.22 -17.24
CA ASP A 19 -3.55 -5.51 -16.96
C ASP A 19 -3.36 -5.94 -15.50
N LYS A 20 -2.54 -6.97 -15.30
CA LYS A 20 -2.24 -7.50 -13.96
C LYS A 20 -1.63 -6.43 -13.07
N GLU A 21 -0.85 -5.49 -13.63
CA GLU A 21 -0.27 -4.37 -12.88
C GLU A 21 -1.36 -3.50 -12.23
N ILE A 22 -2.41 -3.16 -12.98
CA ILE A 22 -3.53 -2.35 -12.46
C ILE A 22 -4.24 -3.11 -11.32
N ILE A 23 -4.39 -4.43 -11.45
CA ILE A 23 -5.02 -5.26 -10.41
C ILE A 23 -4.13 -5.31 -9.16
N PHE A 24 -2.80 -5.45 -9.31
CA PHE A 24 -1.88 -5.40 -8.19
C PHE A 24 -1.92 -4.05 -7.48
N GLU A 25 -1.92 -2.93 -8.21
CA GLU A 25 -2.04 -1.59 -7.63
C GLU A 25 -3.35 -1.42 -6.86
N ALA A 26 -4.47 -1.91 -7.42
CA ALA A 26 -5.76 -1.87 -6.75
C ALA A 26 -5.77 -2.71 -5.45
N LEU A 27 -5.15 -3.90 -5.47
CA LEU A 27 -5.01 -4.75 -4.28
C LEU A 27 -4.12 -4.11 -3.22
N GLU A 28 -2.99 -3.53 -3.61
CA GLU A 28 -2.09 -2.79 -2.71
C GLU A 28 -2.82 -1.60 -2.06
N ALA A 29 -3.57 -0.83 -2.83
CA ALA A 29 -4.36 0.29 -2.32
C ALA A 29 -5.47 -0.17 -1.37
N ALA A 30 -6.16 -1.27 -1.69
CA ALA A 30 -7.19 -1.85 -0.84
C ALA A 30 -6.62 -2.34 0.50
N LEU A 31 -5.48 -3.06 0.47
CA LEU A 31 -4.79 -3.53 1.67
C LEU A 31 -4.24 -2.37 2.51
N ALA A 32 -3.70 -1.33 1.87
CA ALA A 32 -3.25 -0.12 2.55
C ALA A 32 -4.43 0.58 3.24
N SER A 33 -5.56 0.72 2.56
CA SER A 33 -6.79 1.31 3.11
C SER A 33 -7.33 0.51 4.31
N ALA A 34 -7.39 -0.81 4.20
CA ALA A 34 -7.81 -1.69 5.30
C ALA A 34 -6.87 -1.60 6.51
N THR A 35 -5.56 -1.49 6.26
CA THR A 35 -4.56 -1.35 7.32
C THR A 35 -4.66 0.00 8.01
N ARG A 36 -4.82 1.10 7.26
CA ARG A 36 -5.08 2.44 7.83
C ARG A 36 -6.28 2.42 8.76
N LYS A 37 -7.42 1.89 8.29
CA LYS A 37 -8.63 1.78 9.10
C LYS A 37 -8.43 0.98 10.41
N ARG A 38 -7.50 0.03 10.44
CA ARG A 38 -7.21 -0.79 11.62
C ARG A 38 -6.31 -0.11 12.64
N TYR A 39 -5.35 0.71 12.20
CA TYR A 39 -4.28 1.27 13.06
C TYR A 39 -4.34 2.79 13.26
N GLY A 40 -5.22 3.50 12.55
CA GLY A 40 -5.44 4.96 12.65
C GLY A 40 -5.62 5.58 11.27
N GLU A 41 -6.60 6.49 11.09
CA GLU A 41 -6.87 7.07 9.77
C GLU A 41 -5.72 7.97 9.25
N ASP A 42 -4.89 8.50 10.16
CA ASP A 42 -3.82 9.44 9.83
C ASP A 42 -2.45 8.79 9.54
N ILE A 43 -2.33 7.46 9.51
CA ILE A 43 -1.05 6.83 9.14
C ILE A 43 -0.91 6.64 7.63
N ASP A 44 0.26 6.99 7.07
CA ASP A 44 0.57 6.59 5.69
C ASP A 44 1.04 5.14 5.68
N VAL A 45 0.37 4.31 4.89
CA VAL A 45 0.65 2.87 4.77
C VAL A 45 0.94 2.55 3.32
N ARG A 46 2.07 1.89 3.09
CA ARG A 46 2.42 1.31 1.80
C ARG A 46 2.36 -0.20 1.90
N VAL A 47 1.67 -0.81 0.95
CA VAL A 47 1.71 -2.26 0.73
C VAL A 47 2.45 -2.51 -0.58
N SER A 48 3.27 -3.54 -0.64
CA SER A 48 3.85 -4.01 -1.91
C SER A 48 3.67 -5.52 -2.03
N ILE A 49 3.17 -5.95 -3.19
CA ILE A 49 2.95 -7.36 -3.51
C ILE A 49 4.05 -7.84 -4.46
N ASN A 50 4.72 -8.93 -4.08
CA ASN A 50 5.68 -9.59 -4.95
C ASN A 50 4.94 -10.37 -6.06
N ARG A 51 5.06 -9.87 -7.29
CA ARG A 51 4.41 -10.44 -8.49
C ARG A 51 4.82 -11.88 -8.81
N LYS A 52 5.95 -12.36 -8.29
CA LYS A 52 6.47 -13.71 -8.53
C LYS A 52 6.08 -14.70 -7.45
N THR A 53 6.06 -14.28 -6.19
CA THR A 53 5.82 -15.18 -5.05
C THR A 53 4.42 -15.06 -4.48
N GLY A 54 3.72 -13.95 -4.77
CA GLY A 54 2.43 -13.58 -4.20
C GLY A 54 2.50 -13.15 -2.74
N ASP A 55 3.71 -13.10 -2.15
CA ASP A 55 3.89 -12.58 -0.80
C ASP A 55 3.76 -11.04 -0.83
N TYR A 56 3.22 -10.47 0.23
CA TYR A 56 3.08 -9.03 0.35
C TYR A 56 3.64 -8.55 1.68
N ASP A 57 4.17 -7.35 1.65
CA ASP A 57 4.73 -6.67 2.80
C ASP A 57 4.00 -5.33 3.00
N THR A 58 3.83 -4.96 4.26
CA THR A 58 3.12 -3.74 4.66
C THR A 58 4.01 -2.91 5.56
N TRP A 59 4.20 -1.65 5.20
CA TRP A 59 5.00 -0.70 5.96
C TRP A 59 4.21 0.54 6.29
N ARG A 60 4.41 1.05 7.51
CA ARG A 60 4.07 2.43 7.84
C ARG A 60 5.18 3.34 7.32
N ARG A 61 4.79 4.47 6.72
CA ARG A 61 5.71 5.51 6.27
C ARG A 61 5.37 6.81 6.99
N TRP A 62 6.40 7.64 7.13
CA TRP A 62 6.26 9.02 7.55
C TRP A 62 6.75 9.90 6.41
N LYS A 63 6.04 11.00 6.19
CA LYS A 63 6.45 12.05 5.26
C LYS A 63 7.51 12.90 5.96
N VAL A 64 8.72 12.91 5.41
CA VAL A 64 9.83 13.70 5.97
C VAL A 64 9.71 15.14 5.46
N PHE A 65 9.77 16.12 6.37
CA PHE A 65 9.79 17.55 6.05
C PHE A 65 11.18 18.14 6.29
N ALA A 66 11.54 19.16 5.50
CA ALA A 66 12.78 19.91 5.69
C ALA A 66 12.73 20.72 6.99
N ASP A 67 13.85 20.80 7.71
CA ASP A 67 13.96 21.35 9.08
C ASP A 67 13.46 22.81 9.19
N ASP A 68 13.55 23.56 8.10
CA ASP A 68 13.17 24.96 7.94
C ASP A 68 11.64 25.20 7.94
N SER A 69 10.82 24.16 8.02
CA SER A 69 9.35 24.25 7.90
C SER A 69 8.65 24.48 9.24
N THR A 70 7.99 25.64 9.35
CA THR A 70 7.43 26.19 10.59
C THR A 70 6.16 25.52 11.10
N GLU A 71 5.49 24.67 10.31
CA GLU A 71 4.23 24.02 10.69
C GLU A 71 4.30 22.52 10.38
N LEU A 72 4.44 21.70 11.42
CA LEU A 72 4.03 20.30 11.34
C LEU A 72 2.51 20.29 11.49
N GLU A 73 1.78 19.96 10.42
CA GLU A 73 0.31 19.92 10.46
C GLU A 73 -0.18 18.60 11.06
N ASN A 74 0.57 17.50 10.91
CA ASN A 74 0.15 16.17 11.37
C ASN A 74 1.30 15.34 12.01
N PRO A 75 1.50 15.41 13.34
CA PRO A 75 2.61 14.72 14.01
C PRO A 75 2.56 13.18 13.95
N GLU A 76 1.44 12.57 13.57
CA GLU A 76 1.31 11.11 13.45
C GLU A 76 1.81 10.56 12.10
N SER A 77 2.04 11.43 11.12
CA SER A 77 2.38 11.07 9.74
C SER A 77 3.62 11.79 9.22
N GLU A 78 4.21 12.67 10.03
CA GLU A 78 5.29 13.57 9.63
C GLU A 78 6.54 13.39 10.51
N LEU A 79 7.73 13.48 9.91
CA LEU A 79 9.01 13.35 10.61
C LEU A 79 9.93 14.51 10.19
N ARG A 80 10.53 15.21 11.17
CA ARG A 80 11.57 16.23 10.89
C ARG A 80 12.92 15.56 10.78
N LEU A 81 13.73 16.01 9.81
CA LEU A 81 15.11 15.54 9.62
C LEU A 81 16.04 16.13 10.68
#